data_AF-A0A6P1A1A4-F1
#
_entry.id   AF-A0A6P1A1A4-F1
#
_cell.length_a   1.000
_cell.length_b   1.000
_cell.length_c   1.000
_cell.angle_alpha   90.00
_cell.angle_beta   90.00
_cell.angle_gamma   90.00
#
_symmetry.space_group_name_H-M   'P 1'
#
loop_
_entity.id
_entity.type
_entity.pdbx_description
1 polymer ?
#
loop_
_entity_poly.entity_id
_entity_poly.type
_entity_poly.pdbx_seq_one_letter_code
_entity_poly.pdbx_strand_id
1 'polypeptide(L)'
;MGGSGNDSLDSDTLGTVDRIGDLLDGGAGNDTLQGEAGNDTLLGGSGNDSLTGDDSTVDFGNDSLNGGSGADTTNGGSGNDTIIDDDFVNFDIHNGGLGIDTIDYSNVTFGSGVTINLATETTS
;
A
#
# COMPACT_ATOMS: atom_id res chain seq x y z
N MET A 1 -2.98 0.42 -14.42
CA MET A 1 -3.22 -1.03 -14.53
C MET A 1 -2.02 -1.68 -15.22
N GLY A 2 -1.30 -2.58 -14.55
CA GLY A 2 -0.08 -3.27 -15.03
C GLY A 2 -0.39 -4.58 -15.76
N GLY A 3 -1.19 -5.45 -15.14
CA GLY A 3 -1.67 -6.68 -15.75
C GLY A 3 -0.84 -7.89 -15.34
N SER A 4 0.08 -8.36 -16.19
CA SER A 4 0.92 -9.52 -15.88
C SER A 4 2.39 -9.21 -16.10
N GLY A 5 3.26 -9.67 -15.23
CA GLY A 5 4.66 -9.30 -15.20
C GLY A 5 4.93 -8.29 -14.08
N ASN A 6 6.19 -7.89 -13.95
CA ASN A 6 6.59 -6.90 -12.94
C ASN A 6 6.46 -5.51 -13.55
N ASP A 7 5.51 -4.74 -13.04
CA ASP A 7 5.13 -3.44 -13.56
C ASP A 7 5.57 -2.29 -12.63
N SER A 8 5.78 -1.11 -13.21
CA SER A 8 6.01 0.13 -12.47
C SER A 8 4.93 1.11 -12.87
N LEU A 9 4.06 1.43 -11.91
CA LEU A 9 2.93 2.33 -12.06
C LEU A 9 3.19 3.57 -11.22
N ASP A 10 2.98 4.72 -11.84
CA ASP A 10 3.12 6.05 -11.25
C ASP A 10 1.92 6.87 -11.72
N SER A 11 1.26 7.55 -10.79
CA SER A 11 0.07 8.33 -11.08
C SER A 11 0.35 9.66 -11.79
N ASP A 12 1.53 10.26 -11.61
CA ASP A 12 1.84 11.56 -12.24
C ASP A 12 2.34 11.39 -13.69
N THR A 13 1.50 11.75 -14.66
CA THR A 13 1.89 11.80 -16.08
C THR A 13 2.27 13.21 -16.57
N LEU A 14 2.15 14.26 -15.73
CA LEU A 14 2.18 15.67 -16.17
C LEU A 14 3.10 16.60 -15.36
N GLY A 15 3.79 16.14 -14.31
CA GLY A 15 4.80 16.90 -13.57
C GLY A 15 4.21 18.09 -12.81
N THR A 16 2.91 18.06 -12.56
CA THR A 16 2.17 19.03 -11.75
C THR A 16 1.52 18.25 -10.63
N VAL A 17 1.52 18.81 -9.41
CA VAL A 17 0.80 18.23 -8.27
C VAL A 17 -0.66 18.03 -8.67
N ASP A 18 -0.99 16.80 -9.06
CA ASP A 18 -2.39 16.36 -9.10
C ASP A 18 -2.85 16.24 -7.66
N ARG A 19 -4.12 16.53 -7.41
CA ARG A 19 -4.73 16.34 -6.08
C ARG A 19 -5.97 15.47 -6.20
N ILE A 20 -6.16 14.88 -7.36
CA ILE A 20 -7.21 13.93 -7.67
C ILE A 20 -6.63 12.57 -7.32
N GLY A 21 -7.41 11.77 -6.61
CA GLY A 21 -7.01 10.40 -6.32
C GLY A 21 -7.15 9.50 -7.54
N ASP A 22 -6.23 8.55 -7.65
CA ASP A 22 -6.12 7.62 -8.74
C ASP A 22 -6.28 6.17 -8.29
N LEU A 23 -6.48 5.29 -9.28
CA LEU A 23 -6.52 3.85 -9.09
C LEU A 23 -5.34 3.21 -9.80
N LEU A 24 -4.39 2.70 -9.03
CA LEU A 24 -3.29 1.89 -9.49
C LEU A 24 -3.57 0.42 -9.16
N ASP A 25 -3.40 -0.44 -10.15
CA ASP A 25 -3.62 -1.88 -10.06
C ASP A 25 -2.44 -2.56 -10.75
N GLY A 26 -1.57 -3.21 -9.97
CA GLY A 26 -0.38 -3.91 -10.44
C GLY A 26 -0.76 -5.18 -11.20
N GLY A 27 -1.53 -6.04 -10.54
CA GLY A 27 -2.08 -7.25 -11.14
C GLY A 27 -1.27 -8.46 -10.69
N ALA A 28 -0.60 -9.14 -11.61
CA ALA A 28 0.18 -10.33 -11.30
C ALA A 28 1.66 -10.13 -11.60
N GLY A 29 2.50 -10.19 -10.59
CA GLY A 29 3.94 -9.98 -10.68
C GLY A 29 4.45 -9.28 -9.43
N ASN A 30 5.72 -8.88 -9.43
CA ASN A 30 6.25 -8.06 -8.35
C ASN A 30 6.26 -6.61 -8.83
N ASP A 31 5.29 -5.84 -8.39
CA ASP A 31 4.96 -4.54 -8.91
C ASP A 31 5.46 -3.40 -8.00
N THR A 32 5.63 -2.22 -8.59
CA THR A 32 5.94 -0.99 -7.85
C THR A 32 4.90 0.06 -8.20
N LEU A 33 4.13 0.49 -7.22
CA LEU A 33 3.04 1.45 -7.36
C LEU A 33 3.33 2.72 -6.55
N GLN A 34 3.19 3.88 -7.20
CA GLN A 34 3.36 5.21 -6.60
C GLN A 34 2.11 6.06 -6.86
N GLY A 35 1.37 6.42 -5.81
CA GLY A 35 0.15 7.24 -5.88
C GLY A 35 0.40 8.72 -6.13
N GLU A 36 1.51 9.25 -5.62
CA GLU A 36 1.84 10.68 -5.65
C GLU A 36 0.83 11.49 -4.83
N ALA A 37 0.43 12.68 -5.28
CA ALA A 37 -0.49 13.51 -4.52
C ALA A 37 -1.94 13.20 -4.92
N GLY A 38 -2.79 12.95 -3.95
CA GLY A 38 -4.16 12.49 -4.23
C GLY A 38 -4.66 11.68 -3.05
N ASN A 39 -5.93 11.25 -3.08
CA ASN A 39 -6.36 10.18 -2.18
C ASN A 39 -6.43 8.91 -3.03
N ASP A 40 -5.33 8.16 -3.05
CA ASP A 40 -5.11 7.12 -4.03
C ASP A 40 -5.59 5.75 -3.54
N THR A 41 -5.86 4.87 -4.49
CA THR A 41 -6.11 3.47 -4.25
C THR A 41 -5.07 2.65 -4.98
N LEU A 42 -4.21 1.97 -4.23
CA LEU A 42 -3.13 1.13 -4.76
C LEU A 42 -3.44 -0.33 -4.46
N LEU A 43 -3.51 -1.14 -5.52
CA LEU A 43 -3.74 -2.58 -5.46
C LEU A 43 -2.51 -3.29 -6.06
N GLY A 44 -1.72 -3.99 -5.25
CA GLY A 44 -0.57 -4.77 -5.71
C GLY A 44 -1.02 -5.99 -6.51
N GLY A 45 -1.80 -6.85 -5.86
CA GLY A 45 -2.44 -7.99 -6.49
C GLY A 45 -1.77 -9.28 -6.07
N SER A 46 -1.06 -9.96 -6.97
CA SER A 46 -0.35 -11.19 -6.62
C SER A 46 1.13 -11.09 -6.92
N GLY A 47 1.96 -11.39 -5.94
CA GLY A 47 3.42 -11.33 -6.02
C GLY A 47 3.93 -10.47 -4.87
N ASN A 48 5.21 -10.09 -4.90
CA ASN A 48 5.79 -9.29 -3.84
C ASN A 48 5.86 -7.84 -4.31
N ASP A 49 4.92 -7.03 -3.81
CA ASP A 49 4.66 -5.69 -4.32
C ASP A 49 5.22 -4.61 -3.40
N SER A 50 5.50 -3.44 -3.97
CA SER A 50 5.93 -2.24 -3.26
C SER A 50 4.98 -1.10 -3.57
N LEU A 51 4.16 -0.70 -2.58
CA LEU A 51 3.15 0.34 -2.71
C LEU A 51 3.54 1.55 -1.87
N THR A 52 3.54 2.73 -2.49
CA THR A 52 3.72 4.01 -1.80
C THR A 52 2.56 4.93 -2.18
N GLY A 53 1.79 5.39 -1.18
CA GLY A 53 0.72 6.40 -1.38
C GLY A 53 1.35 7.68 -1.90
N ASP A 54 2.11 8.38 -1.06
CA ASP A 54 2.88 9.56 -1.46
C ASP A 54 4.31 9.60 -0.88
N ASP A 55 5.19 10.40 -1.51
CA ASP A 55 6.57 10.69 -1.05
C ASP A 55 6.72 12.15 -0.53
N SER A 56 5.62 12.84 -0.27
CA SER A 56 5.63 14.26 0.10
C SER A 56 5.45 14.47 1.59
N THR A 57 5.89 15.63 2.08
CA THR A 57 5.86 15.98 3.53
C THR A 57 4.89 17.13 3.83
N VAL A 58 4.13 17.57 2.82
CA VAL A 58 3.19 18.68 2.90
C VAL A 58 1.83 18.25 2.35
N ASP A 59 1.15 17.41 3.14
CA ASP A 59 -0.28 17.09 3.09
C ASP A 59 -0.84 16.77 1.70
N PHE A 60 -0.68 15.51 1.26
CA PHE A 60 -1.41 15.00 0.11
C PHE A 60 -1.84 13.55 0.34
N GLY A 61 -3.08 13.39 0.79
CA GLY A 61 -3.77 12.11 0.64
C GLY A 61 -4.34 11.52 1.91
N ASN A 62 -5.30 10.65 1.74
CA ASN A 62 -5.63 9.61 2.71
C ASN A 62 -5.82 8.39 1.82
N ASP A 63 -4.78 7.59 1.75
CA ASP A 63 -4.63 6.58 0.73
C ASP A 63 -5.16 5.23 1.20
N SER A 64 -5.56 4.41 0.24
CA SER A 64 -5.98 3.03 0.46
C SER A 64 -4.99 2.10 -0.23
N LEU A 65 -4.18 1.38 0.56
CA LEU A 65 -3.15 0.48 0.04
C LEU A 65 -3.54 -0.97 0.33
N ASN A 66 -3.51 -1.83 -0.69
CA ASN A 66 -3.68 -3.27 -0.54
C ASN A 66 -2.58 -3.99 -1.33
N GLY A 67 -1.62 -4.60 -0.62
CA GLY A 67 -0.55 -5.39 -1.24
C GLY A 67 -1.10 -6.61 -1.98
N GLY A 68 -2.09 -7.27 -1.40
CA GLY A 68 -2.73 -8.45 -1.97
C GLY A 68 -2.10 -9.72 -1.42
N SER A 69 -1.68 -10.63 -2.28
CA SER A 69 -1.07 -11.89 -1.87
C SER A 69 0.42 -11.90 -2.18
N GLY A 70 1.24 -12.31 -1.22
CA GLY A 70 2.70 -12.30 -1.35
C GLY A 70 3.33 -11.56 -0.20
N ALA A 71 4.64 -11.33 -0.25
CA ALA A 71 5.34 -10.57 0.78
C ALA A 71 5.50 -9.13 0.32
N ASP A 72 4.65 -8.26 0.84
CA ASP A 72 4.45 -6.91 0.34
C ASP A 72 5.08 -5.86 1.25
N THR A 73 5.38 -4.69 0.67
CA THR A 73 5.79 -3.50 1.41
C THR A 73 4.86 -2.37 1.06
N THR A 74 4.27 -1.75 2.08
CA THR A 74 3.36 -0.61 1.92
C THR A 74 3.87 0.59 2.73
N ASN A 75 3.75 1.77 2.14
CA ASN A 75 4.05 3.05 2.76
C ASN A 75 2.90 4.02 2.50
N GLY A 76 2.14 4.40 3.53
CA GLY A 76 1.02 5.34 3.41
C GLY A 76 1.48 6.71 2.91
N GLY A 77 2.47 7.29 3.61
CA GLY A 77 3.03 8.59 3.24
C GLY A 77 2.57 9.66 4.22
N SER A 78 2.13 10.82 3.74
CA SER A 78 1.48 11.86 4.53
C SER A 78 -0.03 11.77 4.41
N GLY A 79 -0.72 11.45 5.50
CA GLY A 79 -2.17 11.30 5.43
C GLY A 79 -2.74 10.62 6.65
N ASN A 80 -4.02 10.27 6.59
CA ASN A 80 -4.55 9.25 7.49
C ASN A 80 -4.88 8.04 6.65
N ASP A 81 -3.87 7.17 6.49
CA ASP A 81 -3.92 6.14 5.47
C ASP A 81 -4.59 4.87 5.98
N THR A 82 -5.13 4.09 5.06
CA THR A 82 -5.72 2.79 5.33
C THR A 82 -4.96 1.73 4.55
N ILE A 83 -4.32 0.83 5.29
CA ILE A 83 -3.62 -0.32 4.74
C ILE A 83 -4.50 -1.54 4.97
N ILE A 84 -4.87 -2.22 3.90
CA ILE A 84 -5.68 -3.43 3.91
C ILE A 84 -4.73 -4.60 3.72
N ASP A 85 -4.70 -5.47 4.71
CA ASP A 85 -3.90 -6.70 4.70
C ASP A 85 -4.89 -7.88 4.64
N ASP A 86 -4.88 -8.58 3.50
CA ASP A 86 -5.79 -9.68 3.17
C ASP A 86 -5.08 -11.06 3.17
N ASP A 87 -3.76 -11.11 3.37
CA ASP A 87 -2.94 -12.34 3.36
C ASP A 87 -2.53 -12.74 4.79
N PHE A 88 -2.29 -14.03 5.00
CA PHE A 88 -1.82 -14.60 6.26
C PHE A 88 -0.52 -15.40 6.11
N VAL A 89 -0.13 -15.79 4.88
CA VAL A 89 0.98 -16.75 4.69
C VAL A 89 2.34 -16.09 4.54
N ASN A 90 2.39 -14.81 4.25
CA ASN A 90 3.61 -14.05 4.05
C ASN A 90 3.65 -12.87 5.01
N PHE A 91 4.84 -12.51 5.49
CA PHE A 91 5.00 -11.38 6.40
C PHE A 91 5.17 -10.12 5.58
N ASP A 92 4.21 -9.22 5.71
CA ASP A 92 4.25 -7.90 5.09
C ASP A 92 4.94 -6.87 5.98
N ILE A 93 5.33 -5.77 5.35
CA ILE A 93 5.87 -4.59 6.02
C ILE A 93 4.94 -3.42 5.73
N HIS A 94 4.35 -2.87 6.79
CA HIS A 94 3.45 -1.72 6.69
C HIS A 94 4.03 -0.52 7.43
N ASN A 95 4.27 0.56 6.70
CA ASN A 95 4.59 1.87 7.25
C ASN A 95 3.41 2.82 6.99
N GLY A 96 2.79 3.35 8.04
CA GLY A 96 1.73 4.36 7.87
C GLY A 96 2.28 5.71 7.42
N GLY A 97 3.46 6.09 7.90
CA GLY A 97 4.05 7.40 7.62
C GLY A 97 3.60 8.48 8.61
N LEU A 98 3.30 9.68 8.10
CA LEU A 98 2.89 10.84 8.88
C LEU A 98 1.36 10.90 8.98
N GLY A 99 0.84 10.90 10.21
CA GLY A 99 -0.57 11.15 10.48
C GLY A 99 -1.16 10.08 11.39
N ILE A 100 -2.45 9.77 11.21
CA ILE A 100 -3.12 8.70 11.96
C ILE A 100 -3.56 7.61 10.99
N ASP A 101 -2.78 6.55 10.96
CA ASP A 101 -2.99 5.46 10.02
C ASP A 101 -3.76 4.30 10.63
N THR A 102 -4.38 3.52 9.77
CA THR A 102 -5.15 2.33 10.12
C THR A 102 -4.66 1.15 9.30
N ILE A 103 -4.42 0.02 9.96
CA ILE A 103 -4.24 -1.27 9.29
C ILE A 103 -5.52 -2.09 9.54
N ASP A 104 -6.19 -2.49 8.46
CA ASP A 104 -7.39 -3.31 8.48
C ASP A 104 -7.07 -4.77 8.18
N TYR A 105 -7.43 -5.62 9.13
CA TYR A 105 -7.25 -7.07 9.14
C TYR A 105 -8.59 -7.82 9.02
N SER A 106 -9.68 -7.11 8.75
CA SER A 106 -11.04 -7.64 8.81
C SER A 106 -11.34 -8.75 7.79
N ASN A 107 -10.56 -8.82 6.71
CA ASN A 107 -10.69 -9.83 5.66
C ASN A 107 -9.85 -11.10 5.91
N VAL A 108 -9.01 -11.11 6.94
CA VAL A 108 -8.14 -12.25 7.26
C VAL A 108 -8.80 -13.17 8.28
N THR A 109 -8.74 -14.48 8.02
CA THR A 109 -9.17 -15.50 8.99
C THR A 109 -7.97 -15.96 9.80
N PHE A 110 -7.78 -15.39 10.99
CA PHE A 110 -6.65 -15.74 11.85
C PHE A 110 -6.82 -17.11 12.53
N GLY A 111 -5.80 -17.95 12.43
CA GLY A 111 -5.69 -19.18 13.25
C GLY A 111 -5.36 -18.91 14.72
N SER A 112 -4.66 -17.81 15.00
CA SER A 112 -4.14 -17.46 16.35
C SER A 112 -4.25 -15.98 16.74
N GLY A 113 -4.92 -15.15 15.93
CA GLY A 113 -4.98 -13.69 16.06
C GLY A 113 -3.76 -12.97 15.48
N VAL A 114 -3.83 -11.63 15.41
CA VAL A 114 -2.74 -10.75 14.94
C VAL A 114 -1.71 -10.54 16.06
N THR A 115 -0.44 -10.74 15.74
CA THR A 115 0.73 -10.45 16.57
C THR A 115 1.42 -9.20 16.05
N ILE A 116 1.57 -8.19 16.89
CA ILE A 116 2.28 -6.95 16.56
C ILE A 116 3.62 -6.95 17.29
N ASN A 117 4.72 -6.95 16.57
CA ASN A 117 6.06 -6.83 17.15
C ASN A 117 6.59 -5.40 17.02
N LEU A 118 6.40 -4.61 18.08
CA LEU A 118 6.85 -3.21 18.15
C LEU A 118 8.38 -3.04 18.14
N ALA A 119 9.16 -4.11 18.30
CA ALA A 119 10.61 -4.02 18.22
C ALA A 119 11.14 -4.18 16.79
N THR A 120 10.38 -4.86 15.92
CA THR A 120 10.73 -5.07 14.50
C THR A 120 9.82 -4.32 13.54
N GLU A 121 8.77 -3.67 14.06
CA GLU A 121 7.76 -2.95 13.27
C GLU A 121 7.07 -3.87 12.25
N THR A 122 6.91 -5.15 12.61
CA THR A 122 6.26 -6.17 11.78
C THR A 122 5.00 -6.70 12.44
N THR A 123 4.04 -7.10 11.61
CA THR A 123 2.78 -7.74 11.98
C THR A 123 2.69 -9.17 11.42
N SER A 124 1.97 -10.07 12.09
CA SER A 124 1.74 -11.47 11.66
C SER A 124 0.53 -12.15 12.28
#